data_AF-A0AAQ3WD16-F1
#
_entry.id   AF-A0AAQ3WD16-F1
#
_cell.length_a   1.000
_cell.length_b   1.000
_cell.length_c   1.000
_cell.angle_alpha   90.00
_cell.angle_beta   90.00
_cell.angle_gamma   90.00
#
_symmetry.space_group_name_H-M   'P 1'
#
loop_
_entity.id
_entity.type
_entity.pdbx_description
1 polymer ?
#
loop_
_entity_poly.entity_id
_entity_poly.type
_entity_poly.pdbx_seq_one_letter_code
_entity_poly.pdbx_strand_id
1 'polypeptide(L)'
;MNKRQRQAVARKGFSDILDMTLDAIGSRLHLCWLMDKLDPKDMTIRPGTGKELKITMDTVRLILGLPCAGGGKPLGVDAAAAADRLRSSLGLTKDEFTIAKLQDRLRLGEDDDLSIRCFFLILFNRLLFPSASWNISNTEVLLTEEMDRFPEIDWCHLTFNGICNGAQAWHQRTTTNTSTTIYGCCIVVLIYYLDHLHAAAAPQNKFDTPRIKYFDRNIIKALTRADKRKSWQGGEPFGHCDFPRIKDMLSSKIQQLPALERPKFEAKLAAHDQAVEQQIATIKDCLTSIVDKQFDLKDTFYEMIDDVLRAEATNNDEMPQPSNDHEHAA
;
A
#
# COMPACT_ATOMS: atom_id res chain seq x y z
N MET A 1 -27.48 3.52 4.35
CA MET A 1 -28.04 2.78 5.50
C MET A 1 -28.79 3.75 6.41
N ASN A 2 -29.91 3.32 6.97
CA ASN A 2 -30.66 4.11 7.96
C ASN A 2 -30.09 3.93 9.38
N LYS A 3 -30.65 4.65 10.37
CA LYS A 3 -30.19 4.62 11.77
C LYS A 3 -30.25 3.23 12.40
N ARG A 4 -31.31 2.45 12.12
CA ARG A 4 -31.50 1.10 12.66
C ARG A 4 -30.44 0.13 12.15
N GLN A 5 -30.20 0.15 10.83
CA GLN A 5 -29.15 -0.64 10.19
C GLN A 5 -27.77 -0.30 10.75
N ARG A 6 -27.46 1.01 10.92
CA ARG A 6 -26.20 1.45 11.53
C ARG A 6 -26.03 0.92 12.96
N GLN A 7 -27.09 0.96 13.77
CA GLN A 7 -27.05 0.42 15.14
C GLN A 7 -26.84 -1.10 15.16
N ALA A 8 -27.44 -1.83 14.21
CA ALA A 8 -27.24 -3.27 14.10
C ALA A 8 -25.78 -3.63 13.75
N VAL A 9 -25.16 -2.91 12.82
CA VAL A 9 -23.72 -3.07 12.51
C VAL A 9 -22.84 -2.68 13.70
N ALA A 10 -23.19 -1.60 14.43
CA ALA A 10 -22.47 -1.20 15.63
C ALA A 10 -22.50 -2.28 16.72
N ARG A 11 -23.64 -2.96 16.93
CA ARG A 11 -23.75 -4.10 17.86
C ARG A 11 -22.83 -5.28 17.50
N LYS A 12 -22.42 -5.39 16.25
CA LYS A 12 -21.48 -6.40 15.77
C LYS A 12 -20.01 -5.97 15.87
N GLY A 13 -19.72 -4.78 16.43
CA GLY A 13 -18.37 -4.25 16.65
C GLY A 13 -17.81 -3.40 15.50
N PHE A 14 -18.61 -3.11 14.47
CA PHE A 14 -18.18 -2.37 13.29
C PHE A 14 -18.75 -0.94 13.25
N SER A 15 -18.91 -0.26 14.39
CA SER A 15 -19.36 1.14 14.39
C SER A 15 -18.39 2.06 13.65
N ASP A 16 -17.10 1.88 13.92
CA ASP A 16 -16.02 2.76 13.46
C ASP A 16 -15.92 2.81 11.93
N ILE A 17 -16.17 1.68 11.25
CA ILE A 17 -16.11 1.60 9.79
C ILE A 17 -17.21 2.42 9.11
N LEU A 18 -18.33 2.68 9.82
CA LEU A 18 -19.46 3.43 9.29
C LEU A 18 -19.17 4.92 9.16
N ASP A 19 -18.13 5.43 9.80
CA ASP A 19 -17.72 6.83 9.70
C ASP A 19 -16.75 7.08 8.52
N MET A 20 -16.46 6.03 7.74
CA MET A 20 -15.76 6.16 6.47
C MET A 20 -16.57 6.99 5.48
N THR A 21 -15.94 8.03 4.93
CA THR A 21 -16.52 8.88 3.88
C THR A 21 -15.90 8.62 2.50
N LEU A 22 -14.89 7.75 2.46
CA LEU A 22 -14.19 7.40 1.24
C LEU A 22 -15.06 6.57 0.30
N ASP A 23 -15.20 7.03 -0.93
CA ASP A 23 -16.04 6.41 -1.97
C ASP A 23 -15.23 5.91 -3.19
N ALA A 24 -13.94 6.27 -3.29
CA ALA A 24 -13.00 5.72 -4.26
C ALA A 24 -11.55 6.00 -3.86
N ILE A 25 -10.65 5.05 -4.16
CA ILE A 25 -9.22 5.12 -3.81
C ILE A 25 -8.45 6.21 -4.60
N GLY A 26 -9.02 6.70 -5.70
CA GLY A 26 -8.52 7.88 -6.43
C GLY A 26 -7.39 7.58 -7.43
N SER A 27 -6.25 7.04 -6.99
CA SER A 27 -5.07 6.82 -7.85
C SER A 27 -4.56 5.39 -7.80
N ARG A 28 -4.89 4.61 -8.85
CA ARG A 28 -4.36 3.25 -9.01
C ARG A 28 -2.84 3.23 -9.17
N LEU A 29 -2.26 4.21 -9.87
CA LEU A 29 -0.81 4.29 -10.06
C LEU A 29 -0.07 4.47 -8.72
N HIS A 30 -0.64 5.25 -7.80
CA HIS A 30 -0.08 5.44 -6.47
C HIS A 30 -0.10 4.13 -5.66
N LEU A 31 -1.21 3.40 -5.72
CA LEU A 31 -1.30 2.07 -5.11
C LEU A 31 -0.29 1.09 -5.71
N CYS A 32 -0.17 1.00 -7.04
CA CYS A 32 0.81 0.11 -7.68
C CYS A 32 2.22 0.41 -7.18
N TRP A 33 2.59 1.70 -7.14
CA TRP A 33 3.88 2.13 -6.63
C TRP A 33 4.07 1.77 -5.16
N LEU A 34 3.07 1.99 -4.29
CA LEU A 34 3.15 1.59 -2.88
C LEU A 34 3.34 0.08 -2.72
N MET A 35 2.65 -0.72 -3.54
CA MET A 35 2.80 -2.17 -3.53
C MET A 35 4.18 -2.61 -4.02
N ASP A 36 4.78 -1.90 -4.98
CA ASP A 36 6.18 -2.11 -5.39
C ASP A 36 7.17 -1.76 -4.28
N LYS A 37 6.86 -0.78 -3.43
CA LYS A 37 7.68 -0.38 -2.27
C LYS A 37 7.42 -1.15 -0.98
N LEU A 38 6.35 -1.95 -0.93
CA LEU A 38 5.99 -2.77 0.22
C LEU A 38 6.74 -4.10 0.16
N ASP A 39 7.63 -4.34 1.11
CA ASP A 39 8.34 -5.61 1.21
C ASP A 39 7.40 -6.71 1.74
N PRO A 40 7.18 -7.80 0.98
CA PRO A 40 6.24 -8.85 1.36
C PRO A 40 6.75 -9.77 2.49
N LYS A 41 8.01 -9.64 2.91
CA LYS A 41 8.61 -10.46 3.99
C LYS A 41 8.45 -9.82 5.35
N ASP A 42 8.73 -8.52 5.45
CA ASP A 42 8.71 -7.78 6.72
C ASP A 42 7.56 -6.78 6.85
N MET A 43 6.77 -6.62 5.78
CA MET A 43 5.63 -5.70 5.67
C MET A 43 5.99 -4.23 5.87
N THR A 44 7.18 -3.81 5.41
CA THR A 44 7.66 -2.43 5.49
C THR A 44 7.58 -1.73 4.14
N ILE A 45 6.95 -0.56 4.10
CA ILE A 45 6.95 0.33 2.93
C ILE A 45 8.26 1.13 2.95
N ARG A 46 9.03 1.07 1.86
CA ARG A 46 10.28 1.82 1.67
C ARG A 46 10.18 2.79 0.48
N PRO A 47 9.52 3.96 0.66
CA PRO A 47 9.26 4.89 -0.43
C PRO A 47 10.52 5.66 -0.89
N GLY A 48 11.59 5.69 -0.10
CA GLY A 48 12.83 6.39 -0.41
C GLY A 48 13.81 6.34 0.75
N THR A 49 15.01 6.91 0.55
CA THR A 49 16.10 6.89 1.54
C THR A 49 15.66 7.43 2.90
N GLY A 50 15.87 6.63 3.95
CA GLY A 50 15.54 7.01 5.34
C GLY A 50 14.04 7.01 5.68
N LYS A 51 13.17 6.58 4.77
CA LYS A 51 11.73 6.47 4.99
C LYS A 51 11.35 5.00 5.09
N GLU A 52 10.90 4.57 6.27
CA GLU A 52 10.38 3.22 6.49
C GLU A 52 9.06 3.28 7.26
N LEU A 53 8.03 2.62 6.75
CA LEU A 53 6.73 2.50 7.41
C LEU A 53 6.36 1.04 7.55
N LYS A 54 6.48 0.50 8.77
CA LYS A 54 6.11 -0.88 9.05
C LYS A 54 4.60 -1.01 9.19
N ILE A 55 3.99 -1.90 8.41
CA ILE A 55 2.60 -2.28 8.55
C ILE A 55 2.52 -3.45 9.53
N THR A 56 1.64 -3.31 10.52
CA THR A 56 1.35 -4.34 11.52
C THR A 56 -0.15 -4.57 11.63
N MET A 57 -0.54 -5.56 12.42
CA MET A 57 -1.94 -5.75 12.79
C MET A 57 -2.54 -4.50 13.48
N ASP A 58 -1.77 -3.84 14.34
CA ASP A 58 -2.20 -2.59 14.97
C ASP A 58 -2.39 -1.47 13.95
N THR A 59 -1.63 -1.44 12.86
CA THR A 59 -1.87 -0.50 11.74
C THR A 59 -3.29 -0.67 11.19
N VAL A 60 -3.76 -1.90 10.99
CA VAL A 60 -5.14 -2.16 10.54
C VAL A 60 -6.15 -1.61 11.54
N ARG A 61 -5.95 -1.88 12.83
CA ARG A 61 -6.82 -1.37 13.91
C ARG A 61 -6.86 0.16 13.93
N LEU A 62 -5.70 0.82 13.90
CA LEU A 62 -5.60 2.28 13.95
C LEU A 62 -6.27 2.92 12.74
N ILE A 63 -6.14 2.31 11.55
CA ILE A 63 -6.69 2.86 10.32
C ILE A 63 -8.20 2.62 10.21
N LEU A 64 -8.68 1.39 10.45
CA LEU A 64 -10.06 0.97 10.16
C LEU A 64 -10.97 0.84 11.39
N GLY A 65 -10.41 0.75 12.60
CA GLY A 65 -11.21 0.58 13.83
C GLY A 65 -11.88 -0.79 13.93
N LEU A 66 -11.30 -1.81 13.29
CA LEU A 66 -11.85 -3.17 13.35
C LEU A 66 -11.67 -3.79 14.74
N PRO A 67 -12.56 -4.71 15.16
CA PRO A 67 -12.37 -5.48 16.38
C PRO A 67 -11.13 -6.39 16.25
N CYS A 68 -10.28 -6.38 17.28
CA CYS A 68 -9.11 -7.26 17.37
C CYS A 68 -9.14 -8.17 18.62
N ALA A 69 -10.31 -8.36 19.22
CA ALA A 69 -10.49 -9.31 20.32
C ALA A 69 -10.95 -10.63 19.70
N GLY A 70 -10.12 -11.67 19.74
CA GLY A 70 -10.52 -12.96 19.19
C GLY A 70 -9.37 -13.93 18.93
N GLY A 71 -9.72 -15.20 18.89
CA GLY A 71 -8.85 -16.32 18.48
C GLY A 71 -9.69 -17.46 17.91
N GLY A 72 -10.89 -17.11 17.41
CA GLY A 72 -11.95 -18.05 17.07
C GLY A 72 -11.50 -19.13 16.08
N LYS A 73 -11.95 -20.36 16.33
CA LYS A 73 -11.67 -21.50 15.48
C LYS A 73 -12.44 -21.42 14.14
N PRO A 74 -11.93 -22.06 13.07
CA PRO A 74 -12.61 -22.14 11.78
C PRO A 74 -14.02 -22.70 11.91
N LEU A 75 -14.91 -22.24 11.05
CA LEU A 75 -16.26 -22.72 10.94
C LEU A 75 -16.25 -24.17 10.41
N GLY A 76 -16.83 -25.11 11.16
CA GLY A 76 -17.00 -26.50 10.74
C GLY A 76 -18.14 -26.70 9.73
N VAL A 77 -18.47 -25.66 8.97
CA VAL A 77 -19.62 -25.61 8.06
C VAL A 77 -19.11 -25.73 6.62
N ASP A 78 -19.75 -26.58 5.83
CA ASP A 78 -19.45 -26.67 4.40
C ASP A 78 -19.78 -25.34 3.68
N ALA A 79 -18.76 -24.76 3.04
CA ALA A 79 -18.84 -23.41 2.49
C ALA A 79 -19.74 -23.33 1.25
N ALA A 80 -19.85 -24.42 0.48
CA ALA A 80 -20.73 -24.48 -0.67
C ALA A 80 -22.20 -24.55 -0.24
N ALA A 81 -22.50 -25.41 0.74
CA ALA A 81 -23.83 -25.52 1.34
C ALA A 81 -24.26 -24.21 2.01
N ALA A 82 -23.36 -23.49 2.68
CA ALA A 82 -23.65 -22.17 3.25
C ALA A 82 -24.02 -21.14 2.16
N ALA A 83 -23.32 -21.17 1.02
CA ALA A 83 -23.63 -20.31 -0.11
C ALA A 83 -25.00 -20.64 -0.73
N ASP A 84 -25.35 -21.91 -0.86
CA ASP A 84 -26.65 -22.32 -1.41
C ASP A 84 -27.81 -21.96 -0.47
N ARG A 85 -27.62 -22.10 0.86
CA ARG A 85 -28.60 -21.62 1.85
C ARG A 85 -28.81 -20.11 1.77
N LEU A 86 -27.73 -19.34 1.70
CA LEU A 86 -27.82 -17.87 1.62
C LEU A 86 -28.49 -17.41 0.33
N ARG A 87 -28.19 -18.04 -0.81
CA ARG A 87 -28.87 -17.73 -2.08
C ARG A 87 -30.35 -18.01 -2.00
N SER A 88 -30.72 -19.15 -1.41
CA SER A 88 -32.11 -19.54 -1.20
C SER A 88 -32.85 -18.55 -0.29
N SER A 89 -32.23 -18.09 0.81
CA SER A 89 -32.85 -17.11 1.70
C SER A 89 -33.02 -15.72 1.07
N LEU A 90 -32.18 -15.37 0.11
CA LEU A 90 -32.32 -14.15 -0.70
C LEU A 90 -33.27 -14.33 -1.90
N GLY A 91 -33.73 -15.55 -2.18
CA GLY A 91 -34.51 -15.86 -3.39
C GLY A 91 -33.72 -15.63 -4.68
N LEU A 92 -32.39 -15.80 -4.64
CA LEU A 92 -31.49 -15.55 -5.77
C LEU A 92 -30.96 -16.85 -6.38
N THR A 93 -30.82 -16.87 -7.70
CA THR A 93 -30.02 -17.90 -8.37
C THR A 93 -28.51 -17.62 -8.23
N LYS A 94 -27.68 -18.57 -8.65
CA LYS A 94 -26.22 -18.43 -8.64
C LYS A 94 -25.75 -17.22 -9.47
N ASP A 95 -26.35 -17.00 -10.64
CA ASP A 95 -25.97 -15.93 -11.56
C ASP A 95 -26.43 -14.55 -11.08
N GLU A 96 -27.45 -14.50 -10.23
CA GLU A 96 -27.97 -13.25 -9.65
C GLU A 96 -27.23 -12.82 -8.38
N PHE A 97 -26.43 -13.70 -7.76
CA PHE A 97 -25.76 -13.46 -6.49
C PHE A 97 -24.58 -12.47 -6.63
N THR A 98 -24.94 -11.20 -6.80
CA THR A 98 -24.06 -10.09 -7.11
C THR A 98 -24.14 -9.01 -6.03
N ILE A 99 -23.12 -8.14 -5.98
CA ILE A 99 -23.07 -7.00 -5.07
C ILE A 99 -24.25 -6.04 -5.29
N ALA A 100 -24.74 -5.90 -6.52
CA ALA A 100 -25.91 -5.06 -6.82
C ALA A 100 -27.16 -5.57 -6.10
N LYS A 101 -27.42 -6.89 -6.12
CA LYS A 101 -28.56 -7.49 -5.42
C LYS A 101 -28.46 -7.36 -3.90
N LEU A 102 -27.25 -7.49 -3.34
CA LEU A 102 -27.03 -7.22 -1.91
C LEU A 102 -27.32 -5.76 -1.54
N GLN A 103 -26.94 -4.82 -2.40
CA GLN A 103 -27.27 -3.41 -2.21
C GLN A 103 -28.77 -3.14 -2.30
N ASP A 104 -29.48 -3.79 -3.23
CA ASP A 104 -30.93 -3.66 -3.36
C ASP A 104 -31.64 -4.14 -2.08
N ARG A 105 -31.22 -5.28 -1.51
CA ARG A 105 -31.70 -5.75 -0.21
C ARG A 105 -31.48 -4.71 0.89
N LEU A 106 -30.28 -4.12 0.97
CA LEU A 106 -29.98 -3.08 1.97
C LEU A 106 -30.81 -1.80 1.79
N ARG A 107 -31.16 -1.45 0.55
CA ARG A 107 -31.97 -0.25 0.23
C ARG A 107 -33.41 -0.37 0.73
N LEU A 108 -33.93 -1.58 0.97
CA LEU A 108 -35.22 -1.80 1.62
C LEU A 108 -35.27 -1.25 3.05
N GLY A 109 -34.11 -1.06 3.69
CA GLY A 109 -34.01 -0.40 4.99
C GLY A 109 -34.28 -1.31 6.19
N GLU A 110 -34.41 -2.62 5.98
CA GLU A 110 -34.55 -3.59 7.07
C GLU A 110 -33.23 -3.81 7.81
N ASP A 111 -33.32 -4.14 9.09
CA ASP A 111 -32.21 -4.39 10.02
C ASP A 111 -32.20 -5.83 10.56
N ASP A 112 -32.91 -6.73 9.90
CA ASP A 112 -32.86 -8.17 10.13
C ASP A 112 -31.50 -8.76 9.78
N ASP A 113 -31.22 -9.96 10.28
CA ASP A 113 -29.92 -10.62 10.09
C ASP A 113 -29.56 -10.80 8.61
N LEU A 114 -30.52 -11.04 7.72
CA LEU A 114 -30.22 -11.19 6.30
C LEU A 114 -29.78 -9.86 5.67
N SER A 115 -30.45 -8.76 6.03
CA SER A 115 -30.06 -7.41 5.59
C SER A 115 -28.68 -7.02 6.12
N ILE A 116 -28.41 -7.25 7.40
CA ILE A 116 -27.11 -6.93 8.01
C ILE A 116 -26.00 -7.81 7.44
N ARG A 117 -26.30 -9.09 7.16
CA ARG A 117 -25.39 -10.00 6.45
C ARG A 117 -25.02 -9.50 5.06
N CYS A 118 -25.98 -8.93 4.31
CA CYS A 118 -25.71 -8.32 3.01
C CYS A 118 -24.69 -7.16 3.12
N PHE A 119 -24.77 -6.34 4.17
CA PHE A 119 -23.77 -5.30 4.42
C PHE A 119 -22.37 -5.88 4.62
N PHE A 120 -22.24 -6.90 5.47
CA PHE A 120 -20.94 -7.50 5.74
C PHE A 120 -20.34 -8.20 4.53
N LEU A 121 -21.15 -8.87 3.71
CA LEU A 121 -20.69 -9.45 2.44
C LEU A 121 -20.13 -8.38 1.49
N ILE A 122 -20.81 -7.23 1.38
CA ILE A 122 -20.30 -6.11 0.57
C ILE A 122 -19.00 -5.57 1.17
N LEU A 123 -18.95 -5.37 2.49
CA LEU A 123 -17.77 -4.87 3.19
C LEU A 123 -16.57 -5.81 2.99
N PHE A 124 -16.77 -7.12 3.13
CA PHE A 124 -15.74 -8.13 2.97
C PHE A 124 -15.25 -8.16 1.52
N ASN A 125 -16.15 -8.21 0.55
CA ASN A 125 -15.79 -8.30 -0.86
C ASN A 125 -15.19 -7.03 -1.45
N ARG A 126 -15.63 -5.86 -1.01
CA ARG A 126 -15.20 -4.58 -1.60
C ARG A 126 -14.09 -3.87 -0.84
N LEU A 127 -13.88 -4.20 0.44
CA LEU A 127 -12.92 -3.49 1.27
C LEU A 127 -11.92 -4.41 1.97
N LEU A 128 -12.37 -5.39 2.76
CA LEU A 128 -11.46 -6.15 3.64
C LEU A 128 -10.70 -7.26 2.90
N PHE A 129 -11.38 -7.98 2.01
CA PHE A 129 -10.86 -9.13 1.28
C PHE A 129 -11.09 -9.02 -0.25
N PRO A 130 -10.79 -7.87 -0.88
CA PRO A 130 -11.04 -7.71 -2.30
C PRO A 130 -10.21 -8.71 -3.13
N SER A 131 -10.87 -9.29 -4.14
CA SER A 131 -10.29 -10.26 -5.06
C SER A 131 -10.46 -9.83 -6.51
N ALA A 132 -9.89 -10.59 -7.44
CA ALA A 132 -10.09 -10.38 -8.89
C ALA A 132 -11.50 -10.77 -9.36
N SER A 133 -12.24 -11.50 -8.53
CA SER A 133 -13.58 -12.00 -8.86
C SER A 133 -14.64 -10.92 -8.60
N TRP A 134 -15.58 -10.80 -9.53
CA TRP A 134 -16.81 -10.01 -9.33
C TRP A 134 -17.83 -10.72 -8.44
N ASN A 135 -17.65 -12.02 -8.22
CA ASN A 135 -18.53 -12.86 -7.42
C ASN A 135 -18.12 -12.86 -5.94
N ILE A 136 -19.12 -13.05 -5.09
CA ILE A 136 -18.94 -13.30 -3.66
C ILE A 136 -18.41 -14.71 -3.49
N SER A 137 -17.28 -14.84 -2.79
CA SER A 137 -16.63 -16.11 -2.49
C SER A 137 -17.35 -16.87 -1.37
N ASN A 138 -17.27 -18.21 -1.41
CA ASN A 138 -17.82 -19.05 -0.35
C ASN A 138 -17.16 -18.76 1.00
N THR A 139 -15.90 -18.31 1.03
CA THR A 139 -15.22 -17.91 2.26
C THR A 139 -15.87 -16.69 2.90
N GLU A 140 -16.25 -15.66 2.11
CA GLU A 140 -16.96 -14.49 2.62
C GLU A 140 -18.37 -14.85 3.12
N VAL A 141 -19.05 -15.77 2.43
CA VAL A 141 -20.32 -16.32 2.90
C VAL A 141 -20.16 -17.02 4.24
N LEU A 142 -19.13 -17.86 4.36
CA LEU A 142 -18.84 -18.61 5.58
C LEU A 142 -18.54 -17.65 6.74
N LEU A 143 -17.66 -16.67 6.54
CA LEU A 143 -17.33 -15.66 7.55
C LEU A 143 -18.56 -14.87 8.05
N THR A 144 -19.62 -14.77 7.25
CA THR A 144 -20.86 -14.08 7.62
C THR A 144 -21.99 -15.03 8.07
N GLU A 145 -21.77 -16.34 8.08
CA GLU A 145 -22.77 -17.33 8.51
C GLU A 145 -23.11 -17.19 9.99
N GLU A 146 -22.09 -17.04 10.84
CA GLU A 146 -22.26 -16.89 12.29
C GLU A 146 -21.93 -15.46 12.72
N MET A 147 -22.78 -14.50 12.33
CA MET A 147 -22.58 -13.09 12.69
C MET A 147 -22.54 -12.84 14.21
N ASP A 148 -23.04 -13.76 15.03
CA ASP A 148 -22.97 -13.68 16.49
C ASP A 148 -21.57 -13.89 17.04
N ARG A 149 -20.70 -14.58 16.29
CA ARG A 149 -19.31 -14.83 16.67
C ARG A 149 -18.35 -13.73 16.23
N PHE A 150 -18.85 -12.64 15.63
CA PHE A 150 -18.02 -11.51 15.22
C PHE A 150 -17.12 -10.97 16.35
N PRO A 151 -17.57 -10.91 17.62
CA PRO A 151 -16.71 -10.51 18.75
C PRO A 151 -15.62 -11.53 19.13
N GLU A 152 -15.64 -12.75 18.58
CA GLU A 152 -14.65 -13.80 18.83
C GLU A 152 -13.58 -13.87 17.73
N ILE A 153 -13.73 -13.08 16.66
CA ILE A 153 -12.88 -13.09 15.48
C ILE A 153 -11.93 -11.90 15.54
N ASP A 154 -10.63 -12.18 15.36
CA ASP A 154 -9.63 -11.13 15.17
C ASP A 154 -9.65 -10.63 13.72
N TRP A 155 -10.53 -9.65 13.46
CA TRP A 155 -10.70 -9.04 12.14
C TRP A 155 -9.46 -8.27 11.69
N CYS A 156 -8.71 -7.72 12.64
CA CYS A 156 -7.44 -7.04 12.38
C CYS A 156 -6.42 -8.04 11.83
N HIS A 157 -6.29 -9.20 12.46
CA HIS A 157 -5.40 -10.27 12.01
C HIS A 157 -5.81 -10.82 10.64
N LEU A 158 -7.09 -11.13 10.42
CA LEU A 158 -7.57 -11.62 9.13
C LEU A 158 -7.30 -10.61 8.00
N THR A 159 -7.60 -9.34 8.23
CA THR A 159 -7.37 -8.28 7.25
C THR A 159 -5.88 -8.07 7.00
N PHE A 160 -5.05 -8.09 8.05
CA PHE A 160 -3.59 -8.00 7.93
C PHE A 160 -3.02 -9.16 7.09
N ASN A 161 -3.43 -10.40 7.35
CA ASN A 161 -3.04 -11.56 6.54
C ASN A 161 -3.47 -11.40 5.08
N GLY A 162 -4.65 -10.84 4.82
CA GLY A 162 -5.09 -10.48 3.47
C GLY A 162 -4.16 -9.49 2.77
N ILE A 163 -3.64 -8.50 3.50
CA ILE A 163 -2.64 -7.55 2.98
C ILE A 163 -1.30 -8.27 2.72
N CYS A 164 -0.83 -9.13 3.63
CA CYS A 164 0.39 -9.92 3.45
C CYS A 164 0.32 -10.79 2.20
N ASN A 165 -0.77 -11.55 2.04
CA ASN A 165 -1.01 -12.38 0.85
C ASN A 165 -1.10 -11.52 -0.41
N GLY A 166 -1.72 -10.34 -0.32
CA GLY A 166 -1.79 -9.39 -1.43
C GLY A 166 -0.43 -8.85 -1.85
N ALA A 167 0.46 -8.55 -0.90
CA ALA A 167 1.83 -8.16 -1.17
C ALA A 167 2.64 -9.29 -1.82
N GLN A 168 2.52 -10.52 -1.31
CA GLN A 168 3.18 -11.69 -1.91
C GLN A 168 2.70 -11.93 -3.34
N ALA A 169 1.39 -11.95 -3.58
CA ALA A 169 0.81 -12.12 -4.90
C ALA A 169 1.23 -11.00 -5.86
N TRP A 170 1.35 -9.77 -5.37
CA TRP A 170 1.86 -8.65 -6.14
C TRP A 170 3.29 -8.90 -6.59
N HIS A 171 4.20 -9.29 -5.70
CA HIS A 171 5.62 -9.52 -6.04
C HIS A 171 5.87 -10.81 -6.83
N GLN A 172 4.95 -11.76 -6.80
CA GLN A 172 5.00 -13.00 -7.61
C GLN A 172 4.28 -12.85 -8.96
N ARG A 173 3.73 -11.67 -9.28
CA ARG A 173 2.97 -11.45 -10.51
C ARG A 173 3.85 -11.60 -11.75
N THR A 174 3.26 -12.10 -12.83
CA THR A 174 3.88 -12.03 -14.15
C THR A 174 3.79 -10.59 -14.68
N THR A 175 4.94 -10.01 -15.04
CA THR A 175 5.06 -8.63 -15.54
C THR A 175 4.57 -8.43 -16.98
N THR A 176 4.26 -9.52 -17.69
CA THR A 176 3.74 -9.50 -19.07
C THR A 176 2.23 -9.23 -19.15
N ASN A 177 1.51 -9.27 -18.03
CA ASN A 177 0.07 -9.02 -18.00
C ASN A 177 -0.26 -7.53 -18.09
N THR A 178 -1.15 -7.15 -19.00
CA THR A 178 -1.63 -5.77 -19.23
C THR A 178 -2.41 -5.19 -18.05
N SER A 179 -2.95 -6.03 -17.15
CA SER A 179 -3.61 -5.59 -15.93
C SER A 179 -3.33 -6.55 -14.78
N THR A 180 -2.75 -6.06 -13.69
CA THR A 180 -2.52 -6.84 -12.46
C THR A 180 -3.53 -6.47 -11.39
N THR A 181 -4.32 -7.42 -10.91
CA THR A 181 -5.18 -7.21 -9.73
C THR A 181 -4.34 -6.91 -8.48
N ILE A 182 -4.75 -5.91 -7.71
CA ILE A 182 -4.21 -5.66 -6.37
C ILE A 182 -5.14 -6.34 -5.38
N TYR A 183 -4.64 -7.37 -4.69
CA TYR A 183 -5.41 -8.15 -3.71
C TYR A 183 -5.27 -7.57 -2.30
N GLY A 184 -6.24 -7.88 -1.45
CA GLY A 184 -6.21 -7.50 -0.04
C GLY A 184 -6.59 -6.04 0.23
N CYS A 185 -6.68 -5.67 1.50
CA CYS A 185 -7.15 -4.36 1.96
C CYS A 185 -6.10 -3.24 1.73
N CYS A 186 -5.77 -2.95 0.47
CA CYS A 186 -4.74 -1.98 0.07
C CYS A 186 -5.06 -0.53 0.49
N ILE A 187 -6.31 -0.24 0.85
CA ILE A 187 -6.65 1.06 1.43
C ILE A 187 -5.89 1.31 2.75
N VAL A 188 -5.61 0.26 3.54
CA VAL A 188 -4.80 0.40 4.76
C VAL A 188 -3.39 0.86 4.40
N VAL A 189 -2.78 0.26 3.37
CA VAL A 189 -1.45 0.64 2.87
C VAL A 189 -1.44 2.10 2.42
N LEU A 190 -2.46 2.51 1.65
CA LEU A 190 -2.56 3.88 1.15
C LEU A 190 -2.76 4.90 2.27
N ILE A 191 -3.78 4.71 3.12
CA ILE A 191 -4.06 5.68 4.19
C ILE A 191 -2.88 5.73 5.16
N TYR A 192 -2.29 4.59 5.51
CA TYR A 192 -1.12 4.58 6.37
C TYR A 192 0.04 5.39 5.78
N TYR A 193 0.36 5.22 4.50
CA TYR A 193 1.37 6.04 3.84
C TYR A 193 1.00 7.53 3.82
N LEU A 194 -0.22 7.87 3.39
CA LEU A 194 -0.67 9.25 3.26
C LEU A 194 -0.76 9.99 4.60
N ASP A 195 -1.13 9.30 5.68
CA ASP A 195 -1.21 9.86 7.04
C ASP A 195 0.18 10.23 7.59
N HIS A 196 1.24 9.62 7.04
CA HIS A 196 2.64 9.93 7.37
C HIS A 196 3.24 11.01 6.47
N LEU A 197 2.49 11.63 5.55
CA LEU A 197 3.02 12.72 4.72
C LEU A 197 2.94 14.06 5.43
N HIS A 198 4.04 14.81 5.40
CA HIS A 198 4.10 16.20 5.83
C HIS A 198 3.63 17.12 4.69
N ALA A 199 2.32 17.28 4.56
CA ALA A 199 1.70 18.13 3.55
C ALA A 199 0.56 18.96 4.15
N ALA A 200 0.34 20.18 3.63
CA ALA A 200 -0.71 21.08 4.10
C ALA A 200 -2.13 20.52 3.94
N ALA A 201 -2.32 19.56 3.03
CA ALA A 201 -3.59 18.87 2.81
C ALA A 201 -3.86 17.74 3.82
N ALA A 202 -2.91 17.42 4.71
CA ALA A 202 -3.08 16.37 5.70
C ALA A 202 -4.20 16.74 6.69
N PRO A 203 -4.95 15.76 7.21
CA PRO A 203 -5.97 16.03 8.21
C PRO A 203 -5.39 16.76 9.43
N GLN A 204 -6.14 17.76 9.94
CA GLN A 204 -5.74 18.50 11.14
C GLN A 204 -5.66 17.57 12.37
N ASN A 205 -6.62 16.66 12.50
CA ASN A 205 -6.61 15.66 13.55
C ASN A 205 -5.70 14.49 13.15
N LYS A 206 -4.58 14.34 13.87
CA LYS A 206 -3.57 13.30 13.63
C LYS A 206 -3.59 12.14 14.65
N PHE A 207 -4.41 12.23 15.69
CA PHE A 207 -4.29 11.34 16.85
C PHE A 207 -5.51 10.43 17.03
N ASP A 208 -6.69 10.91 16.64
CA ASP A 208 -7.90 10.12 16.81
C ASP A 208 -7.95 8.96 15.83
N THR A 209 -8.49 7.85 16.32
CA THR A 209 -8.77 6.64 15.55
C THR A 209 -10.29 6.43 15.42
N PRO A 210 -10.76 5.63 14.44
CA PRO A 210 -9.98 5.12 13.31
C PRO A 210 -9.51 6.26 12.39
N ARG A 211 -8.34 6.14 11.78
CA ARG A 211 -7.79 7.21 10.91
C ARG A 211 -8.64 7.43 9.67
N ILE A 212 -9.23 6.37 9.10
CA ILE A 212 -9.95 6.43 7.82
C ILE A 212 -11.12 7.43 7.80
N LYS A 213 -11.71 7.76 8.96
CA LYS A 213 -12.77 8.76 9.08
C LYS A 213 -12.32 10.18 8.70
N TYR A 214 -11.02 10.43 8.72
CA TYR A 214 -10.42 11.73 8.37
C TYR A 214 -9.93 11.80 6.93
N PHE A 215 -10.08 10.74 6.14
CA PHE A 215 -9.61 10.67 4.76
C PHE A 215 -10.78 10.53 3.79
N ASP A 216 -11.20 11.66 3.22
CA ASP A 216 -12.13 11.67 2.10
C ASP A 216 -11.39 11.61 0.74
N ARG A 217 -12.17 11.54 -0.33
CA ARG A 217 -11.65 11.54 -1.72
C ARG A 217 -10.78 12.76 -2.02
N ASN A 218 -11.10 13.93 -1.48
CA ASN A 218 -10.42 15.19 -1.79
C ASN A 218 -9.06 15.26 -1.10
N ILE A 219 -9.00 14.89 0.17
CA ILE A 219 -7.77 14.79 0.97
C ILE A 219 -6.81 13.80 0.31
N ILE A 220 -7.27 12.59 -0.02
CA ILE A 220 -6.45 11.58 -0.69
C ILE A 220 -5.91 12.09 -2.04
N LYS A 221 -6.76 12.74 -2.84
CA LYS A 221 -6.33 13.33 -4.12
C LYS A 221 -5.30 14.44 -3.93
N ALA A 222 -5.50 15.31 -2.94
CA ALA A 222 -4.60 16.42 -2.66
C ALA A 222 -3.23 15.91 -2.18
N LEU A 223 -3.21 14.96 -1.24
CA LEU A 223 -1.98 14.35 -0.75
C LEU A 223 -1.26 13.56 -1.86
N THR A 224 -1.99 12.77 -2.64
CA THR A 224 -1.42 12.07 -3.81
C THR A 224 -0.82 13.03 -4.83
N ARG A 225 -1.43 14.19 -5.05
CA ARG A 225 -0.89 15.22 -5.97
C ARG A 225 0.34 15.91 -5.39
N ALA A 226 0.35 16.18 -4.09
CA ALA A 226 1.48 16.79 -3.41
C ALA A 226 2.71 15.88 -3.44
N ASP A 227 2.49 14.57 -3.26
CA ASP A 227 3.57 13.58 -3.25
C ASP A 227 4.05 13.16 -4.65
N LYS A 228 3.22 13.39 -5.68
CA LYS A 228 3.55 13.06 -7.06
C LYS A 228 4.64 13.99 -7.61
N ARG A 229 5.71 13.39 -8.13
CA ARG A 229 6.76 14.12 -8.85
C ARG A 229 6.26 14.60 -10.22
N LYS A 230 6.79 15.74 -10.67
CA LYS A 230 6.53 16.25 -12.04
C LYS A 230 7.25 15.36 -13.06
N SER A 231 6.57 15.03 -14.17
CA SER A 231 7.05 14.07 -15.18
C SER A 231 8.43 14.39 -15.78
N TRP A 232 8.81 15.67 -15.82
CA TRP A 232 10.07 16.13 -16.41
C TRP A 232 11.30 15.98 -15.50
N GLN A 233 11.11 15.68 -14.20
CA GLN A 233 12.19 15.69 -13.22
C GLN A 233 12.93 14.34 -13.08
N GLY A 234 12.53 13.30 -13.82
CA GLY A 234 13.10 11.95 -13.73
C GLY A 234 12.95 11.29 -12.35
N GLY A 235 13.15 9.97 -12.26
CA GLY A 235 13.12 9.21 -11.02
C GLY A 235 11.74 8.71 -10.59
N GLU A 236 11.61 8.38 -9.29
CA GLU A 236 10.40 7.79 -8.71
C GLU A 236 9.16 8.70 -8.87
N PRO A 237 7.99 8.16 -9.27
CA PRO A 237 6.79 8.96 -9.53
C PRO A 237 6.13 9.52 -8.26
N PHE A 238 6.41 8.93 -7.10
CA PHE A 238 5.89 9.28 -5.77
C PHE A 238 7.03 9.24 -4.73
N GLY A 239 6.75 9.59 -3.47
CA GLY A 239 7.76 9.64 -2.41
C GLY A 239 8.43 11.01 -2.22
N HIS A 240 7.89 12.06 -2.85
CA HIS A 240 8.46 13.41 -2.80
C HIS A 240 8.19 14.13 -1.48
N CYS A 241 7.03 13.90 -0.86
CA CYS A 241 6.71 14.52 0.43
C CYS A 241 7.56 13.89 1.54
N ASP A 242 8.04 14.73 2.45
CA ASP A 242 8.76 14.29 3.64
C ASP A 242 7.81 13.71 4.69
N PHE A 243 8.34 12.86 5.56
CA PHE A 243 7.62 12.42 6.75
C PHE A 243 7.80 13.45 7.88
N PRO A 244 6.77 13.71 8.71
CA PRO A 244 6.90 14.58 9.86
C PRO A 244 8.06 14.12 10.75
N ARG A 245 8.84 15.07 11.27
CA ARG A 245 9.91 14.75 12.21
C ARG A 245 9.32 14.26 13.53
N ILE A 246 10.11 13.55 14.32
CA ILE A 246 9.65 13.05 15.63
C ILE A 246 9.23 14.22 16.52
N LYS A 247 9.93 15.36 16.46
CA LYS A 247 9.52 16.60 17.14
C LYS A 247 8.11 17.05 16.75
N ASP A 248 7.78 17.02 15.46
CA ASP A 248 6.47 17.43 14.96
C ASP A 248 5.38 16.45 15.38
N MET A 249 5.68 15.15 15.34
CA MET A 249 4.76 14.09 15.77
C MET A 249 4.42 14.18 17.26
N LEU A 250 5.38 14.57 18.10
CA LEU A 250 5.22 14.66 19.55
C LEU A 250 4.78 16.04 20.05
N SER A 251 4.71 17.03 19.15
CA SER A 251 4.40 18.43 19.49
C SER A 251 3.14 18.60 20.37
N SER A 252 2.04 17.90 20.06
CA SER A 252 0.80 17.99 20.84
C SER A 252 0.95 17.42 22.25
N LYS A 253 1.68 16.30 22.41
CA LYS A 253 2.00 15.72 23.73
C LYS A 253 2.94 16.61 24.52
N ILE A 254 3.91 17.24 23.86
CA ILE A 254 4.82 18.20 24.50
C ILE A 254 4.03 19.41 25.03
N GLN A 255 3.03 19.88 24.28
CA GLN A 255 2.16 20.96 24.74
C GLN A 255 1.31 20.58 25.96
N GLN A 256 1.03 19.29 26.19
CA GLN A 256 0.36 18.82 27.40
C GLN A 256 1.27 18.77 28.63
N LEU A 257 2.60 18.84 28.45
CA LEU A 257 3.56 18.87 29.57
C LEU A 257 3.57 20.24 30.26
N PRO A 258 3.93 20.30 31.56
CA PRO A 258 4.19 21.55 32.27
C PRO A 258 5.20 22.41 31.51
N ALA A 259 4.96 23.72 31.40
CA ALA A 259 5.76 24.63 30.58
C ALA A 259 7.27 24.60 30.91
N LEU A 260 7.62 24.38 32.19
CA LEU A 260 9.01 24.30 32.67
C LEU A 260 9.76 23.05 32.14
N GLU A 261 9.04 21.97 31.88
CA GLU A 261 9.62 20.69 31.44
C GLU A 261 9.79 20.63 29.91
N ARG A 262 8.98 21.39 29.16
CA ARG A 262 8.96 21.34 27.67
C ARG A 262 10.34 21.52 27.02
N PRO A 263 11.17 22.51 27.40
CA PRO A 263 12.45 22.75 26.74
C PRO A 263 13.39 21.54 26.78
N LYS A 264 13.35 20.74 27.85
CA LYS A 264 14.16 19.53 27.99
C LYS A 264 13.79 18.46 26.96
N PHE A 265 12.50 18.26 26.73
CA PHE A 265 12.00 17.30 25.72
C PHE A 265 12.25 17.83 24.32
N GLU A 266 11.97 19.10 24.05
CA GLU A 266 12.20 19.73 22.75
C GLU A 266 13.67 19.70 22.33
N ALA A 267 14.60 19.97 23.26
CA ALA A 267 16.03 19.89 22.99
C ALA A 267 16.48 18.45 22.64
N LYS A 268 15.97 17.45 23.36
CA LYS A 268 16.30 16.04 23.09
C LYS A 268 15.78 15.57 21.74
N LEU A 269 14.57 16.00 21.36
CA LEU A 269 13.98 15.67 20.06
C LEU A 269 14.71 16.39 18.91
N ALA A 270 15.04 17.67 19.08
CA ALA A 270 15.82 18.42 18.11
C ALA A 270 17.21 17.82 17.87
N ALA A 271 17.90 17.39 18.94
CA ALA A 271 19.19 16.71 18.83
C ALA A 271 19.08 15.37 18.07
N HIS A 272 17.99 14.62 18.31
CA HIS A 272 17.74 13.39 17.58
C HIS A 272 17.46 13.65 16.08
N ASP A 273 16.59 14.61 15.76
CA ASP A 273 16.28 14.99 14.38
C ASP A 273 17.55 15.46 13.63
N GLN A 274 18.42 16.24 14.28
CA GLN A 274 19.69 16.69 13.71
C GLN A 274 20.66 15.52 13.46
N ALA A 275 20.74 14.56 14.38
CA ALA A 275 21.58 13.38 14.20
C ALA A 275 21.12 12.53 13.00
N VAL A 276 19.79 12.39 12.82
CA VAL A 276 19.21 11.70 11.67
C VAL A 276 19.53 12.44 10.36
N GLU A 277 19.38 13.78 10.33
CA GLU A 277 19.74 14.59 9.16
C GLU A 277 21.20 14.41 8.74
N GLN A 278 22.11 14.38 9.71
CA GLN A 278 23.52 14.23 9.43
C GLN A 278 23.85 12.85 8.85
N GLN A 279 23.17 11.80 9.32
CA GLN A 279 23.28 10.45 8.74
C GLN A 279 22.73 10.41 7.31
N ILE A 280 21.57 11.03 7.06
CA ILE A 280 20.99 11.11 5.72
C ILE A 280 21.91 11.87 4.75
N ALA A 281 22.50 12.98 5.18
CA ALA A 281 23.47 13.75 4.40
C ALA A 281 24.69 12.88 4.04
N THR A 282 25.26 12.20 5.03
CA THR A 282 26.40 11.27 4.83
C THR A 282 26.07 10.17 3.83
N ILE A 283 24.87 9.58 3.92
CA ILE A 283 24.43 8.54 2.99
C ILE A 283 24.28 9.09 1.56
N LYS A 284 23.72 10.30 1.40
CA LYS A 284 23.58 10.94 0.09
C LYS A 284 24.94 11.23 -0.53
N ASP A 285 25.88 11.78 0.25
CA ASP A 285 27.24 12.08 -0.22
C ASP A 285 27.97 10.79 -0.63
N CYS A 286 27.79 9.72 0.14
CA CYS A 286 28.33 8.40 -0.20
C CYS A 286 27.73 7.86 -1.51
N LEU A 287 26.41 8.00 -1.71
CA LEU A 287 25.75 7.59 -2.95
C LEU A 287 26.29 8.38 -4.15
N THR A 288 26.42 9.70 -4.03
CA THR A 288 26.99 10.55 -5.08
C THR A 288 28.43 10.12 -5.40
N SER A 289 29.26 9.90 -4.38
CA SER A 289 30.64 9.45 -4.58
C SER A 289 30.72 8.08 -5.28
N ILE A 290 29.81 7.16 -4.99
CA ILE A 290 29.74 5.87 -5.69
C ILE A 290 29.39 6.09 -7.17
N VAL A 291 28.42 6.95 -7.46
CA VAL A 291 28.01 7.26 -8.83
C VAL A 291 29.16 7.90 -9.61
N ASP A 292 29.85 8.88 -9.04
CA ASP A 292 30.99 9.55 -9.67
C ASP A 292 32.10 8.54 -10.03
N LYS A 293 32.45 7.65 -9.09
CA LYS A 293 33.44 6.58 -9.34
C LYS A 293 33.02 5.62 -10.45
N GLN A 294 31.72 5.36 -10.60
CA GLN A 294 31.24 4.52 -11.71
C GLN A 294 31.36 5.23 -13.06
N PHE A 295 31.13 6.54 -13.12
CA PHE A 295 31.35 7.32 -14.34
C PHE A 295 32.83 7.42 -14.69
N ASP A 296 33.70 7.71 -13.72
CA ASP A 296 35.16 7.77 -13.94
C ASP A 296 35.70 6.43 -14.45
N LEU A 297 35.24 5.32 -13.86
CA LEU A 297 35.62 3.97 -14.29
C LEU A 297 35.14 3.69 -15.71
N LYS A 298 33.89 4.05 -16.03
CA LYS A 298 33.35 3.91 -17.38
C LYS A 298 34.20 4.66 -18.38
N ASP A 299 34.51 5.93 -18.12
CA ASP A 299 35.25 6.78 -19.05
C ASP A 299 36.69 6.26 -19.25
N THR A 300 37.35 5.82 -18.16
CA THR A 300 38.66 5.16 -18.22
C THR A 300 38.61 3.89 -19.09
N PHE A 301 37.60 3.03 -18.89
CA PHE A 301 37.46 1.80 -19.68
C PHE A 301 37.10 2.10 -21.13
N TYR A 302 36.35 3.17 -21.41
CA TYR A 302 36.07 3.61 -22.78
C TYR A 302 37.35 3.98 -23.51
N GLU A 303 38.22 4.79 -22.89
CA GLU A 303 39.52 5.14 -23.48
C GLU A 303 40.40 3.90 -23.71
N MET A 304 40.47 2.98 -22.74
CA MET A 304 41.22 1.73 -22.90
C MET A 304 40.69 0.87 -24.04
N ILE A 305 39.37 0.77 -24.19
CA ILE A 305 38.75 0.03 -25.30
C ILE A 305 39.06 0.71 -26.64
N ASP A 306 38.93 2.03 -26.72
CA ASP A 306 39.24 2.80 -27.93
C ASP A 306 40.70 2.66 -28.34
N ASP A 307 41.63 2.63 -27.39
CA ASP A 307 43.05 2.44 -27.66
C ASP A 307 43.35 1.01 -28.17
N VAL A 308 42.70 -0.02 -27.61
CA VAL A 308 42.80 -1.40 -28.11
C VAL A 308 42.26 -1.50 -29.53
N LEU A 309 41.08 -0.92 -29.79
CA LEU A 309 40.47 -0.90 -31.12
C LEU A 309 41.33 -0.15 -32.14
N ARG A 310 41.96 0.97 -31.74
CA ARG A 310 42.90 1.71 -32.60
C ARG A 310 44.15 0.89 -32.92
N ALA A 311 44.71 0.20 -31.92
CA ALA A 311 45.88 -0.66 -32.11
C ALA A 311 45.62 -1.82 -33.08
N GLU A 312 44.45 -2.46 -32.98
CA GLU A 312 44.03 -3.50 -33.93
C GLU A 312 43.85 -2.97 -35.37
N ALA A 313 43.34 -1.75 -35.52
CA ALA A 313 43.21 -1.11 -36.83
C ALA A 313 44.57 -0.85 -37.49
N THR A 314 45.56 -0.34 -36.73
CA THR A 314 46.93 -0.14 -37.23
C THR A 314 47.64 -1.45 -37.61
N ASN A 315 47.41 -2.54 -36.89
CA ASN A 315 47.99 -3.85 -37.22
C ASN A 315 47.40 -4.45 -38.52
N ASN A 316 46.17 -4.08 -38.89
CA ASN A 316 45.55 -4.52 -40.14
C ASN A 316 46.02 -3.71 -41.37
N ASP A 317 46.50 -2.48 -41.18
CA ASP A 317 47.05 -1.64 -42.25
C ASP A 317 48.52 -1.96 -42.60
N GLU A 318 49.25 -2.70 -41.75
CA GLU A 318 50.65 -3.13 -41.99
C GLU A 318 50.78 -4.50 -42.72
N MET A 319 49.67 -5.13 -43.14
CA MET A 319 49.78 -6.30 -44.03
C MET A 319 50.26 -5.87 -45.43
N PRO A 320 51.37 -6.43 -45.97
CA PRO A 320 51.88 -6.02 -47.27
C PRO A 320 50.88 -6.35 -48.38
N GLN A 321 50.58 -5.37 -49.25
CA GLN A 321 49.93 -5.65 -50.53
C GLN A 321 50.79 -6.66 -51.33
N PRO A 322 50.19 -7.68 -51.96
CA PRO A 322 50.96 -8.62 -52.77
C PRO A 322 51.56 -7.88 -53.97
N SER A 323 52.88 -7.95 -54.08
CA SER A 323 53.68 -7.48 -55.20
C SER A 323 53.26 -8.22 -56.47
N ASN A 324 52.59 -7.52 -57.38
CA ASN A 324 52.37 -7.98 -58.74
C ASN A 324 53.65 -7.75 -59.56
N ASP A 325 54.59 -8.69 -59.47
CA ASP A 325 55.63 -8.85 -60.48
C ASP A 325 55.22 -10.01 -61.41
N HIS A 326 54.44 -9.67 -62.45
CA HIS A 326 54.39 -10.51 -63.64
C HIS A 326 55.51 -10.07 -64.57
N GLU A 327 56.62 -10.79 -64.43
CA GLU A 327 57.77 -10.80 -65.31
C GLU A 327 57.37 -11.36 -66.69
N HIS A 328 57.70 -10.60 -67.74
CA HIS A 328 57.64 -11.04 -69.13
C HIS A 328 58.60 -12.21 -69.36
N ALA A 329 58.06 -13.36 -69.77
CA ALA A 329 58.78 -14.32 -70.59
C ALA A 329 57.90 -14.68 -71.80
N ALA A 330 58.57 -14.73 -72.95
CA ALA A 330 58.15 -15.02 -74.33
C ALA A 330 56.83 -15.79 -74.58
#